data_AF-A0A413YMZ7-F1
#
_entry.id   AF-A0A413YMZ7-F1
#
_cell.length_a   1.000
_cell.length_b   1.000
_cell.length_c   1.000
_cell.angle_alpha   90.00
_cell.angle_beta   90.00
_cell.angle_gamma   90.00
#
_symmetry.space_group_name_H-M   'P 1'
#
loop_
_entity.id
_entity.type
_entity.pdbx_description
1 polymer ?
#
loop_
_entity_poly.entity_id
_entity_poly.type
_entity_poly.pdbx_seq_one_letter_code
_entity_poly.pdbx_strand_id
1 'polypeptide(L)'
;MAYEVIDEDLKVEACEVGDLTLSQIESFLRLRGDGEKIEILTLFSRQDGTIVLNKNHPGYKDFKDFTLSYLQLEDSEREKLDQLEGIKEAAAVIDRAIEQRRDAAVLDILQHSRSGGVPYNTLQKIFKKYDCGPIGLCQIFTYGVIEGKRAERAKRKAGNE
;
A
#
# COMPACT_ATOMS: atom_id res chain seq x y z
N MET A 1 -15.51 -6.54 19.69
CA MET A 1 -14.13 -6.37 19.22
C MET A 1 -13.83 -4.90 19.35
N ALA A 2 -12.93 -4.50 20.24
CA ALA A 2 -12.72 -3.09 20.54
C ALA A 2 -11.32 -2.66 20.06
N TYR A 3 -11.18 -2.48 18.75
CA TYR A 3 -10.08 -1.67 18.24
C TYR A 3 -10.27 -0.25 18.78
N GLU A 4 -9.29 0.25 19.52
CA GLU A 4 -9.23 1.65 19.91
C GLU A 4 -8.66 2.43 18.74
N VAL A 5 -9.40 3.42 18.24
CA VAL A 5 -8.89 4.36 17.25
C VAL A 5 -7.88 5.27 17.94
N ILE A 6 -6.63 5.23 17.48
CA ILE A 6 -5.55 6.07 17.99
C ILE A 6 -5.46 7.36 17.19
N ASP A 7 -5.52 7.24 15.86
CA ASP A 7 -5.51 8.35 14.92
C ASP A 7 -6.29 7.93 13.66
N GLU A 8 -7.42 8.59 13.42
CA GLU A 8 -8.31 8.25 12.30
C GLU A 8 -7.70 8.66 10.95
N ASP A 9 -7.06 9.83 10.89
CA ASP A 9 -6.47 10.38 9.67
C ASP A 9 -5.27 9.54 9.21
N LEU A 10 -4.44 9.12 10.16
CA LEU A 10 -3.29 8.25 9.91
C LEU A 10 -3.68 6.75 9.80
N LYS A 11 -4.96 6.41 9.99
CA LYS A 11 -5.49 5.04 10.04
C LYS A 11 -4.67 4.16 10.99
N VAL A 12 -4.57 4.59 12.25
CA VAL A 12 -3.90 3.88 13.33
C VAL A 12 -4.91 3.48 14.38
N GLU A 13 -4.97 2.19 14.66
CA GLU A 13 -5.77 1.57 15.70
C GLU A 13 -4.86 0.83 16.69
N ALA A 14 -5.42 0.40 17.81
CA ALA A 14 -4.75 -0.47 18.77
C ALA A 14 -5.72 -1.53 19.30
N CYS A 15 -5.24 -2.74 19.54
CA CYS A 15 -6.02 -3.80 20.19
C CYS A 15 -5.20 -4.52 21.25
N GLU A 16 -5.90 -5.25 22.12
CA GLU A 16 -5.26 -6.28 22.92
C GLU A 16 -5.12 -7.55 22.07
N VAL A 17 -4.10 -8.38 22.34
CA VAL A 17 -3.91 -9.68 21.67
C VAL A 17 -5.14 -10.57 21.85
N GLY A 18 -5.81 -10.48 23.01
CA GLY A 18 -7.03 -11.22 23.31
C GLY A 18 -8.22 -10.85 22.44
N ASP A 19 -8.20 -9.70 21.76
CA ASP A 19 -9.23 -9.27 20.82
C ASP A 19 -9.06 -9.86 19.41
N LEU A 20 -7.90 -10.49 19.12
CA LEU A 20 -7.61 -11.06 17.82
C LEU A 20 -8.38 -12.37 17.60
N THR A 21 -8.94 -12.52 16.40
CA THR A 21 -9.54 -13.79 15.98
C THR A 21 -8.46 -14.83 15.69
N LEU A 22 -8.82 -16.11 15.81
CA LEU A 22 -7.95 -17.22 15.41
C LEU A 22 -7.45 -17.09 13.97
N SER A 23 -8.29 -16.63 13.04
CA SER A 23 -7.90 -16.39 11.66
C SER A 23 -6.87 -15.27 11.51
N GLN A 24 -6.98 -14.20 12.30
CA GLN A 24 -5.99 -13.12 12.30
C GLN A 24 -4.66 -13.63 12.87
N ILE A 25 -4.70 -14.35 14.01
CA ILE A 25 -3.54 -14.98 14.64
C ILE A 25 -2.84 -15.91 13.65
N GLU A 26 -3.58 -16.79 12.97
CA GLU A 26 -3.02 -17.72 11.99
C GLU A 26 -2.38 -16.99 10.80
N SER A 27 -3.02 -15.91 10.32
CA SER A 27 -2.44 -15.06 9.28
C SER A 27 -1.12 -14.40 9.71
N PHE A 28 -0.98 -14.02 10.98
CA PHE A 28 0.28 -13.45 11.50
C PHE A 28 1.38 -14.51 11.60
N LEU A 29 1.06 -15.68 12.15
CA LEU A 29 2.03 -16.76 12.33
C LEU A 29 2.60 -17.25 11.00
N ARG A 30 1.76 -17.33 9.95
CA ARG A 30 2.22 -17.69 8.59
C ARG A 30 3.24 -16.71 8.00
N LEU A 31 3.22 -15.45 8.42
CA LEU A 31 4.12 -14.42 7.91
C LEU A 31 5.47 -14.36 8.64
N ARG A 32 5.56 -14.89 9.87
CA ARG A 32 6.76 -14.77 10.73
C ARG A 32 7.55 -16.07 10.95
N GLY A 33 7.07 -17.21 10.42
CA GLY A 33 7.78 -18.49 10.51
C GLY A 33 7.42 -19.30 11.75
N ASP A 34 7.66 -20.62 11.69
CA ASP A 34 7.21 -21.56 12.72
C ASP A 34 7.88 -21.30 14.08
N GLY A 35 7.06 -21.16 15.13
CA GLY A 35 7.50 -21.07 16.53
C GLY A 35 7.44 -19.69 17.16
N GLU A 36 7.10 -18.63 16.40
CA GLU A 36 6.89 -17.30 16.98
C GLU A 36 5.61 -17.22 17.81
N LYS A 37 5.68 -16.50 18.93
CA LYS A 37 4.51 -16.26 19.79
C LYS A 37 3.80 -14.99 19.35
N ILE A 38 2.47 -15.02 19.35
CA ILE A 38 1.63 -13.83 19.12
C ILE A 38 1.92 -12.70 20.13
N GLU A 39 2.46 -13.03 21.30
CA GLU A 39 2.89 -12.10 22.35
C GLU A 39 4.01 -11.14 21.88
N ILE A 40 4.79 -11.55 20.87
CA ILE A 40 5.88 -10.76 20.26
C ILE A 40 5.36 -9.89 19.10
N LEU A 41 4.05 -9.94 18.82
CA LEU A 41 3.43 -9.09 17.80
C LEU A 41 3.51 -7.64 18.26
N THR A 42 4.30 -6.83 17.57
CA THR A 42 4.44 -5.41 17.87
C THR A 42 3.31 -4.61 17.26
N LEU A 43 3.13 -4.77 15.95
CA LEU A 43 2.10 -4.12 15.14
C LEU A 43 1.86 -4.92 13.86
N PHE A 44 0.72 -4.69 13.23
CA PHE A 44 0.37 -5.31 11.95
C PHE A 44 -0.44 -4.36 11.07
N SER A 45 -0.52 -4.64 9.77
CA SER A 45 -1.40 -3.94 8.84
C SER A 45 -2.58 -4.80 8.40
N ARG A 46 -3.75 -4.17 8.26
CA ARG A 46 -4.95 -4.75 7.65
C ARG A 46 -4.94 -4.53 6.14
N GLN A 47 -5.79 -5.26 5.41
CA GLN A 47 -5.86 -5.16 3.94
C GLN A 47 -6.22 -3.76 3.42
N ASP A 48 -6.91 -2.95 4.22
CA ASP A 48 -7.27 -1.56 3.92
C ASP A 48 -6.17 -0.54 4.24
N GLY A 49 -4.98 -1.03 4.64
CA GLY A 49 -3.83 -0.23 5.05
C GLY A 49 -3.93 0.33 6.46
N THR A 50 -4.91 -0.07 7.27
CA THR A 50 -4.99 0.33 8.69
C THR A 50 -3.88 -0.36 9.48
N ILE A 51 -3.11 0.42 10.26
CA ILE A 51 -2.07 -0.10 11.14
C ILE A 51 -2.69 -0.34 12.51
N VAL A 52 -2.44 -1.52 13.07
CA VAL A 52 -2.94 -1.90 14.38
C VAL A 52 -1.78 -2.20 15.32
N LEU A 53 -1.73 -1.47 16.42
CA LEU A 53 -0.73 -1.62 17.48
C LEU A 53 -1.19 -2.65 18.52
N ASN A 54 -0.27 -3.49 19.00
CA ASN A 54 -0.54 -4.39 20.11
C ASN A 54 -0.33 -3.68 21.46
N LYS A 55 -1.43 -3.46 22.21
CA LYS A 55 -1.37 -2.83 23.55
C LYS A 55 -0.65 -3.67 24.60
N ASN A 56 -0.62 -4.99 24.45
CA ASN A 56 0.04 -5.89 25.39
C ASN A 56 1.57 -5.92 25.19
N HIS A 57 2.09 -5.30 24.12
CA HIS A 57 3.53 -5.25 23.89
C HIS A 57 4.22 -4.33 24.92
N PRO A 58 5.31 -4.77 25.59
CA PRO A 58 5.99 -3.96 26.63
C PRO A 58 6.43 -2.57 26.14
N GLY A 59 6.85 -2.47 24.88
CA GLY A 59 7.23 -1.23 24.22
C GLY A 59 6.08 -0.46 23.54
N TYR A 60 4.82 -0.72 23.89
CA TYR A 60 3.65 -0.15 23.19
C TYR A 60 3.74 1.37 22.99
N LYS A 61 4.16 2.12 24.02
CA LYS A 61 4.30 3.59 23.93
C LYS A 61 5.34 4.00 22.89
N ASP A 62 6.51 3.39 22.92
CA ASP A 62 7.61 3.69 21.99
C ASP A 62 7.19 3.36 20.54
N PHE A 63 6.52 2.23 20.33
CA PHE A 63 6.04 1.84 19.00
C PHE A 63 4.87 2.70 18.51
N LYS A 64 4.00 3.16 19.42
CA LYS A 64 2.94 4.12 19.09
C LYS A 64 3.55 5.44 18.61
N ASP A 65 4.46 6.01 19.39
CA ASP A 65 5.10 7.29 19.08
C ASP A 65 5.94 7.19 17.80
N PHE A 66 6.66 6.08 17.62
CA PHE A 66 7.37 5.76 16.39
C PHE A 66 6.43 5.69 15.19
N THR A 67 5.33 4.94 15.28
CA THR A 67 4.38 4.76 14.18
C THR A 67 3.77 6.09 13.73
N LEU A 68 3.30 6.91 14.69
CA LEU A 68 2.71 8.20 14.39
C LEU A 68 3.72 9.14 13.74
N SER A 69 4.94 9.19 14.28
CA SER A 69 6.02 10.02 13.73
C SER A 69 6.43 9.56 12.33
N TYR A 70 6.61 8.25 12.14
CA TYR A 70 7.05 7.66 10.88
C TYR A 70 6.04 7.88 9.75
N LEU A 71 4.75 7.82 10.05
CA LEU A 71 3.67 8.10 9.08
C LEU A 71 3.64 9.56 8.61
N GLN A 72 4.21 10.49 9.38
CA GLN A 72 4.30 11.90 9.00
C GLN A 72 5.55 12.25 8.17
N LEU A 73 6.53 11.34 8.12
CA LEU A 73 7.75 11.54 7.34
C LEU A 73 7.49 11.43 5.84
N GLU A 74 8.30 12.15 5.07
CA GLU A 74 8.37 11.97 3.62
C GLU A 74 9.13 10.68 3.27
N ASP A 75 8.90 10.12 2.08
CA ASP A 75 9.55 8.86 1.63
C ASP A 75 11.09 8.95 1.72
N SER A 76 11.67 10.08 1.31
CA SER A 76 13.11 10.31 1.37
C SER A 76 13.69 10.38 2.80
N GLU A 77 12.86 10.66 3.80
CA GLU A 77 13.26 10.69 5.21
C GLU A 77 13.18 9.28 5.81
N ARG A 78 12.16 8.51 5.44
CA ARG A 78 11.98 7.11 5.84
C ARG A 78 13.11 6.21 5.36
N GLU A 79 13.57 6.38 4.13
CA GLU A 79 14.70 5.63 3.56
C GLU A 79 15.99 5.73 4.40
N LYS A 80 16.17 6.84 5.14
CA LYS A 80 17.34 7.02 6.02
C LYS A 80 17.21 6.27 7.35
N LEU A 81 15.98 6.01 7.79
CA LEU A 81 15.68 5.32 9.04
C LEU A 81 15.66 3.79 8.90
N ASP A 82 15.44 3.27 7.70
CA ASP A 82 15.42 1.83 7.40
C ASP A 82 16.77 1.11 7.69
N GLN A 83 17.83 1.89 7.97
CA GLN A 83 19.15 1.39 8.35
C GLN A 83 19.27 1.00 9.84
N LEU A 84 18.26 1.30 10.67
CA LEU A 84 18.27 1.00 12.11
C LEU A 84 17.64 -0.38 12.40
N GLU A 85 18.49 -1.34 12.77
CA GLU A 85 18.15 -2.77 12.86
C GLU A 85 17.02 -3.09 13.86
N GLY A 86 16.87 -2.30 14.93
CA GLY A 86 15.85 -2.51 15.96
C GLY A 86 14.43 -2.08 15.58
N ILE A 87 14.25 -1.27 14.54
CA ILE A 87 12.94 -0.76 14.09
C ILE A 87 12.52 -1.31 12.72
N LYS A 88 13.39 -2.08 12.08
CA LYS A 88 13.24 -2.51 10.68
C LYS A 88 11.96 -3.29 10.42
N GLU A 89 11.61 -4.21 11.32
CA GLU A 89 10.36 -4.99 11.17
C GLU A 89 9.12 -4.12 11.29
N ALA A 90 9.11 -3.20 12.26
CA ALA A 90 8.01 -2.26 12.46
C ALA A 90 7.87 -1.32 11.25
N ALA A 91 8.98 -0.76 10.77
CA ALA A 91 9.04 0.08 9.59
C ALA A 91 8.50 -0.65 8.35
N ALA A 92 8.96 -1.88 8.09
CA ALA A 92 8.50 -2.67 6.94
C ALA A 92 6.99 -2.92 6.94
N VAL A 93 6.38 -3.11 8.11
CA VAL A 93 4.91 -3.25 8.20
C VAL A 93 4.20 -1.92 7.92
N ILE A 94 4.75 -0.80 8.43
CA ILE A 94 4.21 0.54 8.18
C ILE A 94 4.33 0.89 6.69
N ASP A 95 5.47 0.63 6.05
CA ASP A 95 5.69 0.86 4.62
C ASP A 95 4.73 0.05 3.76
N ARG A 96 4.52 -1.23 4.09
CA ARG A 96 3.53 -2.06 3.41
C ARG A 96 2.12 -1.48 3.53
N ALA A 97 1.77 -0.91 4.68
CA ALA A 97 0.47 -0.25 4.87
C ALA A 97 0.37 1.04 4.02
N ILE A 98 1.44 1.80 3.91
CA ILE A 98 1.52 2.99 3.03
C ILE A 98 1.33 2.58 1.57
N GLU A 99 1.99 1.52 1.11
CA GLU A 99 1.84 0.97 -0.25
C GLU A 99 0.39 0.52 -0.50
N GLN A 100 -0.22 -0.22 0.43
CA GLN A 100 -1.63 -0.63 0.33
C GLN A 100 -2.58 0.57 0.17
N ARG A 101 -2.33 1.66 0.91
CA ARG A 101 -3.12 2.90 0.80
C ARG A 101 -2.95 3.56 -0.57
N ARG A 102 -1.72 3.59 -1.10
CA ARG A 102 -1.42 4.14 -2.43
C ARG A 102 -2.11 3.32 -3.53
N ASP A 103 -2.04 2.00 -3.46
CA ASP A 103 -2.70 1.11 -4.40
C ASP A 103 -4.23 1.29 -4.36
N ALA A 104 -4.81 1.34 -3.16
CA ALA A 104 -6.24 1.58 -2.99
C ALA A 104 -6.68 2.92 -3.60
N ALA A 105 -5.91 3.99 -3.40
CA ALA A 105 -6.19 5.30 -4.00
C ALA A 105 -6.12 5.26 -5.54
N VAL A 106 -5.16 4.54 -6.12
CA VAL A 106 -5.09 4.36 -7.58
C VAL A 106 -6.30 3.60 -8.10
N LEU A 107 -6.70 2.52 -7.42
CA LEU A 107 -7.89 1.75 -7.80
C LEU A 107 -9.18 2.58 -7.72
N ASP A 108 -9.29 3.44 -6.70
CA ASP A 108 -10.40 4.37 -6.52
C ASP A 108 -10.48 5.41 -7.66
N ILE A 109 -9.34 5.92 -8.13
CA ILE A 109 -9.30 6.78 -9.32
C ILE A 109 -9.71 6.00 -10.57
N LEU A 110 -9.25 4.75 -10.71
CA LEU A 110 -9.52 3.92 -11.88
C LEU A 110 -11.01 3.57 -12.01
N GLN A 111 -11.70 3.25 -10.92
CA GLN A 111 -13.15 2.94 -10.96
C GLN A 111 -14.01 4.12 -11.47
N HIS A 112 -13.55 5.36 -11.25
CA HIS A 112 -14.25 6.56 -11.68
C HIS A 112 -13.81 7.05 -13.07
N SER A 113 -12.77 6.44 -13.63
CA SER A 113 -12.22 6.81 -14.93
C SER A 113 -13.05 6.21 -16.06
N ARG A 114 -13.62 7.04 -16.94
CA ARG A 114 -14.34 6.55 -18.14
C ARG A 114 -13.36 6.03 -19.19
N SER A 115 -13.54 4.79 -19.64
CA SER A 115 -12.78 4.15 -20.73
C SER A 115 -13.18 4.63 -22.14
N GLY A 116 -13.49 5.91 -22.28
CA GLY A 116 -13.95 6.48 -23.56
C GLY A 116 -12.82 6.60 -24.59
N GLY A 117 -13.06 6.12 -25.81
CA GLY A 117 -12.15 6.33 -26.95
C GLY A 117 -10.95 5.37 -27.02
N VAL A 118 -10.98 4.27 -26.27
CA VAL A 118 -9.90 3.28 -26.29
C VAL A 118 -9.83 2.57 -27.66
N PRO A 119 -8.70 2.62 -28.38
CA PRO A 119 -8.55 1.99 -29.69
C PRO A 119 -8.41 0.47 -29.55
N TYR A 120 -9.57 -0.18 -29.44
CA TYR A 120 -9.72 -1.61 -29.15
C TYR A 120 -8.87 -2.51 -30.07
N ASN A 121 -8.81 -2.19 -31.37
CA ASN A 121 -7.99 -2.93 -32.33
C ASN A 121 -6.48 -2.90 -32.00
N THR A 122 -5.99 -1.79 -31.46
CA THR A 122 -4.59 -1.67 -31.06
C THR A 122 -4.32 -2.50 -29.81
N LEU A 123 -5.21 -2.45 -28.81
CA LEU A 123 -5.09 -3.28 -27.61
C LEU A 123 -5.14 -4.77 -27.92
N GLN A 124 -6.05 -5.21 -28.79
CA GLN A 124 -6.09 -6.61 -29.24
C GLN A 124 -4.79 -7.05 -29.92
N LYS A 125 -4.17 -6.20 -30.74
CA LYS A 125 -2.88 -6.50 -31.37
C LYS A 125 -1.76 -6.61 -30.34
N ILE A 126 -1.77 -5.79 -29.30
CA ILE A 126 -0.81 -5.87 -28.18
C ILE A 126 -0.98 -7.21 -27.46
N PHE A 127 -2.21 -7.57 -27.06
CA PHE A 127 -2.47 -8.84 -26.37
C PHE A 127 -2.12 -10.07 -27.21
N LYS A 128 -2.41 -10.06 -28.52
CA LYS A 128 -2.01 -11.15 -29.42
C LYS A 128 -0.50 -11.33 -29.52
N LYS A 129 0.28 -10.24 -29.32
CA LYS A 129 1.73 -10.24 -29.48
C LYS A 129 2.47 -10.55 -28.18
N TYR A 130 1.98 -10.05 -27.04
CA TYR A 130 2.70 -10.07 -25.76
C TYR A 130 1.96 -10.82 -24.65
N ASP A 131 0.91 -11.58 -24.99
CA ASP A 131 -0.02 -12.24 -24.06
C ASP A 131 -0.76 -11.28 -23.09
N CYS A 132 -1.63 -11.82 -22.24
CA CYS A 132 -2.40 -11.07 -21.24
C CYS A 132 -1.78 -11.11 -19.83
N GLY A 133 -0.54 -11.60 -19.71
CA GLY A 133 0.23 -11.62 -18.49
C GLY A 133 0.91 -10.29 -18.18
N PRO A 134 1.80 -10.27 -17.17
CA PRO A 134 2.46 -9.04 -16.70
C PRO A 134 3.18 -8.26 -17.80
N ILE A 135 3.83 -8.97 -18.73
CA ILE A 135 4.55 -8.35 -19.86
C ILE A 135 3.58 -7.62 -20.78
N GLY A 136 2.46 -8.26 -21.16
CA GLY A 136 1.41 -7.64 -21.97
C GLY A 136 0.78 -6.41 -21.30
N LEU A 137 0.53 -6.46 -20.00
CA LEU A 137 0.02 -5.32 -19.22
C LEU A 137 0.98 -4.12 -19.24
N CYS A 138 2.29 -4.37 -19.09
CA CYS A 138 3.31 -3.32 -19.24
C CYS A 138 3.30 -2.66 -20.62
N GLN A 139 3.04 -3.43 -21.69
CA GLN A 139 2.92 -2.88 -23.04
C GLN A 139 1.67 -2.01 -23.21
N ILE A 140 0.55 -2.38 -22.58
CA ILE A 140 -0.67 -1.55 -22.57
C ILE A 140 -0.44 -0.23 -21.83
N PHE A 141 0.20 -0.28 -20.66
CA PHE A 141 0.57 0.92 -19.93
C PHE A 141 1.46 1.85 -20.78
N THR A 142 2.49 1.29 -21.40
CA THR A 142 3.39 2.02 -22.31
C THR A 142 2.63 2.66 -23.47
N TYR A 143 1.68 1.93 -24.06
CA TYR A 143 0.83 2.46 -25.12
C TYR A 143 -0.03 3.64 -24.63
N GLY A 144 -0.61 3.55 -23.43
CA GLY A 144 -1.34 4.64 -22.79
C GLY A 144 -0.50 5.91 -22.63
N VAL A 145 0.77 5.78 -22.21
CA VAL A 145 1.72 6.90 -22.11
C VAL A 145 1.99 7.54 -23.47
N ILE A 146 2.12 6.74 -24.54
CA ILE A 146 2.33 7.25 -25.91
C ILE A 146 1.13 8.08 -26.35
N GLU A 147 -0.08 7.56 -26.19
CA GLU A 147 -1.32 8.27 -26.56
C GLU A 147 -1.52 9.54 -25.71
N GLY A 148 -1.24 9.49 -24.41
CA GLY A 148 -1.26 10.66 -23.54
C GLY A 148 -0.31 11.77 -24.01
N LYS A 149 0.94 11.42 -24.36
CA LYS A 149 1.90 12.38 -24.93
C LYS A 149 1.45 12.93 -26.30
N ARG A 150 0.78 12.12 -27.12
CA ARG A 150 0.22 12.58 -28.41
C ARG A 150 -0.91 13.57 -28.20
N ALA A 151 -1.85 13.28 -27.29
CA ALA A 151 -2.94 14.16 -26.93
C ALA A 151 -2.43 15.49 -26.36
N GLU A 152 -1.45 15.45 -25.46
CA GLU A 152 -0.81 16.65 -24.90
C GLU A 152 -0.16 17.53 -25.98
N ARG A 153 0.58 16.93 -26.92
CA ARG A 153 1.16 17.65 -28.06
C ARG A 153 0.09 18.26 -28.97
N ALA A 154 -1.01 17.57 -29.20
CA ALA A 154 -2.12 18.09 -30.01
C ALA A 154 -2.77 19.31 -29.34
N LYS A 155 -3.01 19.25 -28.03
CA LYS A 155 -3.53 20.39 -27.25
C LYS A 155 -2.63 21.62 -27.31
N ARG A 156 -1.31 21.45 -27.16
CA ARG A 156 -0.35 22.56 -27.27
C ARG A 156 -0.32 23.21 -28.64
N LYS A 157 -0.56 22.44 -29.71
CA LYS A 157 -0.67 22.99 -31.06
C LYS A 157 -1.97 23.78 -31.24
N ALA A 158 -3.09 23.26 -30.74
CA ALA A 158 -4.40 23.90 -30.85
C ALA A 158 -4.56 25.16 -29.96
N GLY A 159 -3.79 25.29 -28.88
CA GLY A 159 -3.79 26.48 -28.02
C GLY A 159 -2.80 27.58 -28.43
N ASN A 160 -2.01 27.35 -29.48
CA ASN A 160 -1.08 28.32 -30.06
C ASN A 160 -1.59 28.90 -31.41
N GLU A 161 -2.85 28.60 -31.77
CA GLU A 161 -3.63 29.22 -32.86
C GLU A 161 -4.65 30.19 -32.26
#